data_AF-A0A2T4G478-F1
#
_entry.id   AF-A0A2T4G478-F1
#
_cell.length_a   1.000
_cell.length_b   1.000
_cell.length_c   1.000
_cell.angle_alpha   90.00
_cell.angle_beta   90.00
_cell.angle_gamma   90.00
#
_symmetry.space_group_name_H-M   'P 1'
#
loop_
_entity.id
_entity.type
_entity.pdbx_description
1 polymer ?
#
loop_
_entity_poly.entity_id
_entity_poly.type
_entity_poly.pdbx_seq_one_letter_code
_entity_poly.pdbx_strand_id
1 'polypeptide(L)'
;MNTRHVIELSPSGKTFEAGDELLLDAMLAHGLSVPFSCRRGACGSCKVVVAEGQYRAKQLAPDAPAPCYPLAANEMLLCQSHACGDMRLEIPGWSLDSPALVVEATMLSKRALSPDIIELVVMPDTPLAVRAGQYLKIQLVDGDSRCFSIANLPAEDEGRLVFQIRQVSGGLFSETLLGGLEAGDLLQLEGPFGACTWQDHDDTPVVLFATGTGYAGIKPILLSALKRDVEVTLYWGGAQPADFYDRVFLDAAVIEHPRFHWHPVLASQGRVEEVALSHGHHWEVAHVYACGSGAMITQVRTECLEAGLPGHRFVAEAFVPSGRSSAGTASKPLHPVWEKVGPRYSLDGMLAARDQSIRALAAIASRLQVGMTTGEALDMAAEQLQAMGASHTWHPTYIRFGDDTVRPPREGIDRQRRLRATDIVVVDLGPVWDGYEGDYGDTFVFGESPLHLACRTALHEVFDATRDAWLGGLTGRELYDFAEQSAVSKGWRLARNLAGHRLADFPHALFECKDLADLEIPPSEMAWVLEIQLCHPTEPVGGFFEDMLMLQA
;
A
#
# COMPACT_ATOMS: atom_id res chain seq x y z
N MET A 1 13.62 -28.20 21.96
CA MET A 1 14.67 -28.07 20.94
C MET A 1 13.95 -27.69 19.67
N ASN A 2 14.15 -26.49 19.12
CA ASN A 2 13.59 -26.15 17.81
C ASN A 2 14.32 -27.02 16.79
N THR A 3 13.63 -28.01 16.25
CA THR A 3 14.14 -28.82 15.15
C THR A 3 14.33 -27.88 13.97
N ARG A 4 15.56 -27.79 13.47
CA ARG A 4 15.87 -27.06 12.24
C ARG A 4 16.01 -28.05 11.09
N HIS A 5 15.56 -27.64 9.92
CA HIS A 5 15.56 -28.41 8.69
C HIS A 5 16.47 -27.74 7.66
N VAL A 6 17.18 -28.54 6.88
CA VAL A 6 18.04 -28.05 5.80
C VAL A 6 17.24 -28.00 4.52
N ILE A 7 17.18 -26.81 3.92
CA ILE A 7 16.45 -26.57 2.67
C ILE A 7 17.47 -26.29 1.56
N GLU A 8 17.48 -27.11 0.52
CA GLU A 8 18.34 -27.00 -0.65
C GLU A 8 17.59 -26.36 -1.83
N LEU A 9 18.26 -25.45 -2.54
CA LEU A 9 17.70 -24.72 -3.68
C LEU A 9 18.33 -25.19 -5.00
N SER A 10 17.54 -25.87 -5.82
CA SER A 10 17.90 -26.33 -7.17
C SER A 10 17.64 -25.22 -8.21
N PRO A 11 18.53 -25.03 -9.21
CA PRO A 11 19.75 -25.80 -9.50
C PRO A 11 21.01 -25.30 -8.78
N SER A 12 20.91 -24.22 -7.99
CA SER A 12 22.09 -23.53 -7.41
C SER A 12 22.90 -24.36 -6.41
N GLY A 13 22.27 -25.36 -5.77
CA GLY A 13 22.84 -26.14 -4.67
C GLY A 13 23.02 -25.37 -3.36
N LYS A 14 22.59 -24.11 -3.25
CA LYS A 14 22.65 -23.35 -2.00
C LYS A 14 21.68 -23.93 -0.97
N THR A 15 22.06 -23.85 0.30
CA THR A 15 21.26 -24.35 1.42
C THR A 15 21.01 -23.26 2.45
N PHE A 16 19.88 -23.37 3.15
CA PHE A 16 19.59 -22.57 4.35
C PHE A 16 18.88 -23.42 5.40
N GLU A 17 18.97 -23.00 6.66
CA GLU A 17 18.25 -23.65 7.76
C GLU A 17 16.89 -22.98 7.98
N ALA A 18 15.84 -23.77 8.14
CA ALA A 18 14.51 -23.31 8.51
C ALA A 18 14.07 -23.98 9.82
N GLY A 19 13.66 -23.18 10.80
CA GLY A 19 12.98 -23.63 12.01
C GLY A 19 11.47 -23.74 11.82
N ASP A 20 10.70 -23.10 12.71
CA ASP A 20 9.24 -23.06 12.64
C ASP A 20 8.69 -21.76 12.02
N GLU A 21 9.58 -20.89 11.55
CA GLU A 21 9.22 -19.74 10.72
C GLU A 21 8.73 -20.15 9.33
N LEU A 22 8.13 -19.19 8.61
CA LEU A 22 7.77 -19.40 7.20
C LEU A 22 9.03 -19.54 6.36
N LEU A 23 8.98 -20.42 5.35
CA LEU A 23 10.11 -20.67 4.45
C LEU A 23 10.60 -19.40 3.75
N LEU A 24 9.70 -18.47 3.42
CA LEU A 24 10.07 -17.17 2.88
C LEU A 24 10.93 -16.37 3.87
N ASP A 25 10.54 -16.32 5.14
CA ASP A 25 11.24 -15.52 6.15
C ASP A 25 12.60 -16.16 6.50
N ALA A 26 12.67 -17.49 6.60
CA ALA A 26 13.94 -18.21 6.77
C ALA A 26 14.92 -17.94 5.62
N MET A 27 14.43 -18.00 4.39
CA MET A 27 15.24 -17.77 3.19
C MET A 27 15.79 -16.34 3.14
N LEU A 28 14.94 -15.34 3.42
CA LEU A 28 15.34 -13.93 3.47
C LEU A 28 16.32 -13.63 4.61
N ALA A 29 16.13 -14.25 5.78
CA ALA A 29 17.03 -14.09 6.93
C ALA A 29 18.46 -14.58 6.66
N HIS A 30 18.61 -15.57 5.75
CA HIS A 30 19.91 -16.06 5.28
C HIS A 30 20.48 -15.26 4.11
N GLY A 31 19.87 -14.13 3.75
CA GLY A 31 20.32 -13.27 2.65
C GLY A 31 20.12 -13.90 1.27
N LEU A 32 19.31 -14.96 1.16
CA LEU A 32 18.94 -15.55 -0.11
C LEU A 32 17.77 -14.74 -0.67
N SER A 33 18.03 -13.99 -1.73
CA SER A 33 16.99 -13.31 -2.49
C SER A 33 15.97 -14.32 -3.00
N VAL A 34 14.69 -13.97 -3.08
CA VAL A 34 13.66 -14.78 -3.74
C VAL A 34 12.53 -13.86 -4.19
N PRO A 35 11.87 -14.12 -5.33
CA PRO A 35 10.74 -13.30 -5.73
C PRO A 35 9.59 -13.46 -4.71
N PHE A 36 9.11 -12.35 -4.14
CA PHE A 36 7.90 -12.33 -3.31
C PHE A 36 7.27 -10.94 -3.40
N SER A 37 5.95 -10.87 -3.23
CA SER A 37 5.22 -9.59 -3.31
C SER A 37 4.19 -9.47 -2.18
N CYS A 38 3.08 -10.20 -2.25
CA CYS A 38 1.95 -9.94 -1.32
C CYS A 38 2.09 -10.54 0.09
N ARG A 39 2.97 -11.53 0.31
CA ARG A 39 3.06 -12.35 1.55
C ARG A 39 1.76 -12.98 2.08
N ARG A 40 0.64 -12.85 1.37
CA ARG A 40 -0.70 -13.39 1.72
C ARG A 40 -1.13 -14.56 0.82
N GLY A 41 -0.25 -14.99 -0.08
CA GLY A 41 -0.49 -16.10 -0.99
C GLY A 41 -1.50 -15.84 -2.11
N ALA A 42 -1.66 -14.57 -2.50
CA ALA A 42 -2.51 -14.15 -3.61
C ALA A 42 -1.74 -13.98 -4.94
N CYS A 43 -0.50 -13.46 -4.88
CA CYS A 43 0.25 -13.07 -6.08
C CYS A 43 1.01 -14.22 -6.76
N GLY A 44 1.41 -15.26 -6.01
CA GLY A 44 2.23 -16.36 -6.51
C GLY A 44 3.70 -16.05 -6.80
N SER A 45 4.18 -14.84 -6.57
CA SER A 45 5.58 -14.49 -6.84
C SER A 45 6.56 -15.39 -6.08
N CYS A 46 6.23 -15.80 -4.85
CA CYS A 46 7.04 -16.73 -4.04
C CYS A 46 6.74 -18.21 -4.28
N LYS A 47 6.21 -18.55 -5.45
CA LYS A 47 5.90 -19.93 -5.83
C LYS A 47 7.20 -20.69 -6.09
N VAL A 48 7.26 -21.90 -5.57
CA VAL A 48 8.35 -22.84 -5.78
C VAL A 48 7.78 -24.22 -6.07
N VAL A 49 8.55 -25.02 -6.81
CA VAL A 49 8.33 -26.44 -6.99
C VAL A 49 9.03 -27.19 -5.85
N VAL A 50 8.31 -28.12 -5.23
CA VAL A 50 8.85 -29.03 -4.21
C VAL A 50 9.38 -30.27 -4.93
N ALA A 51 10.70 -30.36 -5.07
CA ALA A 51 11.35 -31.52 -5.65
C ALA A 51 11.41 -32.68 -4.65
N GLU A 52 11.75 -32.39 -3.38
CA GLU A 52 11.79 -33.37 -2.29
C GLU A 52 11.40 -32.73 -0.95
N GLY A 53 10.92 -33.55 -0.01
CA GLY A 53 10.59 -33.13 1.36
C GLY A 53 9.11 -32.88 1.62
N GLN A 54 8.78 -32.48 2.85
CA GLN A 54 7.40 -32.22 3.29
C GLN A 54 7.29 -30.84 3.94
N TYR A 55 6.16 -30.19 3.70
CA TYR A 55 5.82 -28.89 4.26
C TYR A 55 4.42 -28.92 4.87
N ARG A 56 4.14 -27.94 5.74
CA ARG A 56 2.79 -27.67 6.24
C ARG A 56 2.39 -26.25 5.90
N ALA A 57 1.10 -26.07 5.64
CA ALA A 57 0.55 -24.74 5.42
C ALA A 57 0.60 -23.90 6.70
N LYS A 58 0.78 -22.60 6.53
CA LYS A 58 0.58 -21.60 7.58
C LYS A 58 -0.81 -21.77 8.17
N GLN A 59 -0.91 -21.80 9.50
CA GLN A 59 -2.21 -21.76 10.15
C GLN A 59 -2.81 -20.35 10.00
N LEU A 60 -3.97 -20.29 9.35
CA LEU A 60 -4.73 -19.07 9.18
C LEU A 60 -5.74 -18.94 10.31
N ALA A 61 -6.03 -17.71 10.71
CA ALA A 61 -7.18 -17.44 11.57
C ALA A 61 -8.45 -17.88 10.84
N PRO A 62 -9.52 -18.30 11.54
CA PRO A 62 -10.74 -18.84 10.92
C PRO A 62 -11.41 -17.92 9.89
N ASP A 63 -11.17 -16.61 10.03
CA ASP A 63 -11.69 -15.50 9.23
C ASP A 63 -10.66 -14.93 8.24
N ALA A 64 -9.40 -15.37 8.28
CA ALA A 64 -8.38 -14.89 7.37
C ALA A 64 -8.62 -15.45 5.95
N PRO A 65 -8.51 -14.62 4.90
CA PRO A 65 -8.66 -15.08 3.53
C PRO A 65 -7.67 -16.20 3.22
N ALA A 66 -8.17 -17.30 2.67
CA ALA A 66 -7.32 -18.41 2.24
C ALA A 66 -6.38 -17.95 1.11
N PRO A 67 -5.19 -18.56 0.95
CA PRO A 67 -4.31 -18.30 -0.17
C PRO A 67 -5.07 -18.66 -1.45
N CYS A 68 -5.23 -17.70 -2.35
CA CYS A 68 -6.05 -17.87 -3.54
C CYS A 68 -5.22 -18.18 -4.80
N TYR A 69 -3.89 -18.29 -4.68
CA TYR A 69 -3.04 -18.68 -5.81
C TYR A 69 -3.11 -20.20 -6.04
N PRO A 70 -3.67 -20.71 -7.16
CA PRO A 70 -3.59 -22.11 -7.55
C PRO A 70 -2.16 -22.59 -7.68
N LEU A 71 -1.91 -23.74 -7.07
CA LEU A 71 -0.66 -24.45 -7.08
C LEU A 71 -0.89 -25.81 -7.74
N ALA A 72 0.06 -26.27 -8.55
CA ALA A 72 0.12 -27.68 -8.93
C ALA A 72 0.40 -28.55 -7.68
N ALA A 73 0.16 -29.86 -7.80
CA ALA A 73 0.32 -30.79 -6.67
C ALA A 73 1.73 -30.80 -6.05
N ASN A 74 2.74 -30.42 -6.83
CA ASN A 74 4.14 -30.31 -6.43
C ASN A 74 4.59 -28.86 -6.25
N GLU A 75 3.70 -27.88 -6.16
CA GLU A 75 4.05 -26.48 -5.95
C GLU A 75 3.63 -26.01 -4.55
N MET A 76 4.34 -25.03 -4.02
CA MET A 76 3.96 -24.34 -2.78
C MET A 76 4.34 -22.86 -2.82
N LEU A 77 3.79 -22.08 -1.90
CA LEU A 77 4.17 -20.68 -1.68
C LEU A 77 5.06 -20.58 -0.45
N LEU A 78 6.26 -20.02 -0.61
CA LEU A 78 7.18 -19.83 0.52
C LEU A 78 6.56 -18.98 1.64
N CYS A 79 5.71 -18.00 1.30
CA CYS A 79 5.05 -17.14 2.29
C CYS A 79 3.90 -17.81 3.06
N GLN A 80 3.49 -19.01 2.65
CA GLN A 80 2.37 -19.76 3.27
C GLN A 80 2.79 -21.14 3.77
N SER A 81 4.09 -21.44 3.83
CA SER A 81 4.57 -22.81 4.10
C SER A 81 5.69 -22.84 5.15
N HIS A 82 5.62 -23.82 6.04
CA HIS A 82 6.67 -24.17 7.01
C HIS A 82 7.30 -25.52 6.63
N ALA A 83 8.60 -25.68 6.86
CA ALA A 83 9.27 -26.97 6.68
C ALA A 83 8.83 -27.98 7.75
N CYS A 84 8.65 -29.25 7.36
CA CYS A 84 8.41 -30.37 8.29
C CYS A 84 9.60 -31.36 8.33
N GLY A 85 10.60 -31.13 7.49
CA GLY A 85 11.75 -31.99 7.25
C GLY A 85 12.71 -31.28 6.31
N ASP A 86 13.85 -31.90 6.03
CA ASP A 86 14.74 -31.41 4.98
C ASP A 86 14.02 -31.42 3.62
N MET A 87 14.24 -30.38 2.82
CA MET A 87 13.53 -30.20 1.55
C MET A 87 14.48 -29.81 0.43
N ARG A 88 14.12 -30.15 -0.81
CA ARG A 88 14.73 -29.61 -2.02
C ARG A 88 13.67 -28.85 -2.81
N LEU A 89 13.92 -27.56 -3.03
CA LEU A 89 13.00 -26.64 -3.71
C LEU A 89 13.62 -26.15 -5.01
N GLU A 90 12.79 -25.98 -6.03
CA GLU A 90 13.17 -25.41 -7.32
C GLU A 90 12.33 -24.16 -7.57
N ILE A 91 12.94 -23.10 -8.09
CA ILE A 91 12.24 -21.88 -8.48
C ILE A 91 12.35 -21.75 -10.00
N PRO A 92 11.30 -22.11 -10.76
CA PRO A 92 11.37 -22.13 -12.22
C PRO A 92 11.79 -20.77 -12.80
N GLY A 93 12.83 -20.77 -13.64
CA GLY A 93 13.31 -19.57 -14.33
C GLY A 93 14.05 -18.56 -13.44
N TRP A 94 14.32 -18.89 -12.18
CA TRP A 94 15.07 -18.06 -11.24
C TRP A 94 16.39 -18.72 -10.85
N SER A 95 17.46 -17.91 -10.76
CA SER A 95 18.79 -18.39 -10.38
C SER A 95 19.38 -17.52 -9.28
N LEU A 96 20.00 -18.18 -8.29
CA LEU A 96 20.80 -17.55 -7.23
C LEU A 96 22.17 -17.05 -7.71
N ASP A 97 22.58 -17.47 -8.90
CA ASP A 97 23.93 -17.24 -9.44
C ASP A 97 24.04 -15.98 -10.29
N SER A 98 22.99 -15.16 -10.36
CA SER A 98 23.12 -13.75 -10.71
C SER A 98 23.34 -12.98 -9.41
N PRO A 99 24.59 -12.80 -8.93
CA PRO A 99 24.83 -11.89 -7.83
C PRO A 99 24.26 -10.54 -8.23
N ALA A 100 23.43 -9.95 -7.36
CA ALA A 100 23.03 -8.57 -7.54
C ALA A 100 24.31 -7.74 -7.57
N LEU A 101 24.60 -7.15 -8.73
CA LEU A 101 25.77 -6.30 -8.89
C LEU A 101 25.42 -4.95 -8.28
N VAL A 102 26.26 -4.50 -7.36
CA VAL A 102 26.27 -3.09 -6.96
C VAL A 102 27.16 -2.38 -7.98
N VAL A 103 26.57 -1.47 -8.75
CA VAL A 103 27.27 -0.68 -9.77
C VAL A 103 27.06 0.81 -9.50
N GLU A 104 28.05 1.62 -9.83
CA GLU A 104 27.85 3.07 -9.88
C GLU A 104 27.28 3.44 -11.25
N ALA A 105 26.39 4.42 -11.28
CA ALA A 105 25.79 4.92 -12.50
C ALA A 105 25.78 6.45 -12.51
N THR A 106 26.14 7.01 -13.66
CA THR A 106 26.12 8.47 -13.87
C THR A 106 24.76 8.89 -14.37
N MET A 107 24.18 9.88 -13.73
CA MET A 107 22.95 10.53 -14.16
C MET A 107 23.17 11.28 -15.47
N LEU A 108 22.41 10.95 -16.51
CA LEU A 108 22.53 11.57 -17.83
C LEU A 108 21.50 12.69 -18.04
N SER A 109 20.22 12.40 -17.77
CA SER A 109 19.15 13.36 -18.00
C SER A 109 17.91 13.09 -17.17
N LYS A 110 17.22 14.18 -16.80
CA LYS A 110 15.97 14.18 -16.04
C LYS A 110 14.93 14.99 -16.80
N ARG A 111 13.72 14.47 -16.97
CA ARG A 111 12.63 15.19 -17.65
C ARG A 111 11.27 14.84 -17.07
N ALA A 112 10.39 15.83 -16.93
CA ALA A 112 8.99 15.57 -16.59
C ALA A 112 8.22 14.97 -17.77
N LEU A 113 7.56 13.84 -17.53
CA LEU A 113 6.63 13.19 -18.48
C LEU A 113 5.17 13.61 -18.21
N SER A 114 4.83 13.86 -16.94
CA SER A 114 3.56 14.43 -16.47
C SER A 114 3.85 15.35 -15.27
N PRO A 115 2.84 16.02 -14.65
CA PRO A 115 3.05 16.84 -13.46
C PRO A 115 3.73 16.10 -12.28
N ASP A 116 3.56 14.78 -12.21
CA ASP A 116 4.00 13.94 -11.12
C ASP A 116 4.83 12.73 -11.58
N ILE A 117 5.24 12.65 -12.84
CA ILE A 117 6.10 11.56 -13.35
C ILE A 117 7.38 12.15 -13.95
N ILE A 118 8.52 11.65 -13.50
CA ILE A 118 9.85 12.01 -13.99
C ILE A 118 10.48 10.81 -14.70
N GLU A 119 11.01 11.07 -15.89
CA GLU A 119 11.98 10.21 -16.57
C GLU A 119 13.38 10.50 -16.04
N LEU A 120 14.05 9.45 -15.58
CA LEU A 120 15.44 9.46 -15.13
C LEU A 120 16.26 8.53 -16.04
N VAL A 121 17.28 9.06 -16.70
CA VAL A 121 18.18 8.28 -17.56
C VAL A 121 19.56 8.25 -16.93
N VAL A 122 20.11 7.06 -16.73
CA VAL A 122 21.43 6.85 -16.11
C VAL A 122 22.29 5.91 -16.95
N MET A 123 23.61 6.03 -16.82
CA MET A 123 24.59 5.15 -17.46
C MET A 123 25.36 4.38 -16.38
N PRO A 124 25.22 3.05 -16.28
CA PRO A 124 26.04 2.27 -15.38
C PRO A 124 27.50 2.25 -15.87
N ASP A 125 28.45 2.29 -14.94
CA ASP A 125 29.89 2.19 -15.23
C ASP A 125 30.28 0.83 -15.83
N THR A 126 29.48 -0.19 -15.51
CA THR A 126 29.67 -1.57 -15.89
C THR A 126 28.40 -2.07 -16.58
N PRO A 127 28.51 -2.75 -17.74
CA PRO A 127 27.35 -3.30 -18.42
C PRO A 127 26.54 -4.26 -17.53
N LEU A 128 25.22 -3.99 -17.41
CA LEU A 128 24.29 -4.86 -16.72
C LEU A 128 23.51 -5.72 -17.71
N ALA A 129 23.52 -7.04 -17.51
CA ALA A 129 22.69 -7.97 -18.28
C ALA A 129 21.26 -7.97 -17.71
N VAL A 130 20.39 -7.14 -18.29
CA VAL A 130 19.00 -6.94 -17.84
C VAL A 130 18.03 -7.69 -18.75
N ARG A 131 17.09 -8.43 -18.15
CA ARG A 131 15.92 -8.99 -18.86
C ARG A 131 14.75 -8.01 -18.87
N ALA A 132 14.00 -7.98 -19.96
CA ALA A 132 12.82 -7.13 -20.09
C ALA A 132 11.81 -7.41 -18.95
N GLY A 133 11.48 -6.38 -18.16
CA GLY A 133 10.57 -6.46 -17.00
C GLY A 133 11.28 -6.45 -15.63
N GLN A 134 12.61 -6.53 -15.62
CA GLN A 134 13.38 -6.41 -14.39
C GLN A 134 13.46 -4.96 -13.85
N TYR A 135 13.83 -4.86 -12.58
CA TYR A 135 14.02 -3.61 -11.87
C TYR A 135 15.39 -3.55 -11.20
N LEU A 136 15.80 -2.35 -10.81
CA LEU A 136 16.99 -2.11 -9.97
C LEU A 136 16.57 -1.45 -8.68
N LYS A 137 17.37 -1.63 -7.64
CA LYS A 137 17.30 -0.79 -6.45
C LYS A 137 18.22 0.40 -6.63
N ILE A 138 17.72 1.61 -6.42
CA ILE A 138 18.55 2.80 -6.30
C ILE A 138 18.82 3.01 -4.81
N GLN A 139 20.10 3.03 -4.44
CA GLN A 139 20.53 3.30 -3.07
C GLN A 139 20.37 4.79 -2.75
N LEU A 140 19.88 5.07 -1.56
CA LEU A 140 19.68 6.40 -1.02
C LEU A 140 20.85 6.79 -0.12
N VAL A 141 21.04 8.09 0.07
CA VAL A 141 22.15 8.66 0.87
C VAL A 141 22.07 8.22 2.35
N ASP A 142 20.88 7.87 2.83
CA ASP A 142 20.63 7.38 4.19
C ASP A 142 20.83 5.86 4.36
N GLY A 143 21.25 5.16 3.29
CA GLY A 143 21.47 3.71 3.29
C GLY A 143 20.21 2.87 3.09
N ASP A 144 19.06 3.50 2.80
CA ASP A 144 17.86 2.81 2.34
C ASP A 144 17.90 2.61 0.81
N SER A 145 16.97 1.85 0.25
CA SER A 145 16.90 1.63 -1.19
C SER A 145 15.47 1.60 -1.71
N ARG A 146 15.28 1.99 -2.98
CA ARG A 146 13.96 2.01 -3.64
C ARG A 146 14.01 1.22 -4.94
N CYS A 147 13.00 0.40 -5.18
CA CYS A 147 12.90 -0.42 -6.40
C CYS A 147 12.29 0.39 -7.55
N PHE A 148 12.97 0.44 -8.70
CA PHE A 148 12.47 1.06 -9.92
C PHE A 148 12.62 0.13 -11.12
N SER A 149 11.51 -0.13 -11.80
CA SER A 149 11.48 -0.89 -13.04
C SER A 149 12.25 -0.17 -14.15
N ILE A 150 13.02 -0.93 -14.91
CA ILE A 150 13.73 -0.43 -16.08
C ILE A 150 12.72 -0.34 -17.23
N ALA A 151 12.47 0.86 -17.72
CA ALA A 151 11.43 1.17 -18.69
C ALA A 151 11.86 1.00 -20.16
N ASN A 152 13.14 0.74 -20.42
CA ASN A 152 13.70 0.52 -21.75
C ASN A 152 14.34 -0.87 -21.89
N LEU A 153 14.88 -1.17 -23.08
CA LEU A 153 15.73 -2.34 -23.33
C LEU A 153 17.19 -1.88 -23.39
N PRO A 154 18.00 -2.03 -22.32
CA PRO A 154 19.34 -1.43 -22.26
C PRO A 154 20.27 -1.90 -23.38
N ALA A 155 20.13 -3.15 -23.82
CA ALA A 155 20.89 -3.71 -24.95
C ALA A 155 20.62 -2.99 -26.29
N GLU A 156 19.52 -2.27 -26.40
CA GLU A 156 19.09 -1.52 -27.60
C GLU A 156 19.22 0.00 -27.44
N ASP A 157 19.66 0.44 -26.26
CA ASP A 157 19.79 1.85 -25.88
C ASP A 157 21.20 2.13 -25.34
N GLU A 158 22.22 1.54 -25.99
CA GLU A 158 23.64 1.76 -25.68
C GLU A 158 24.01 1.51 -24.21
N GLY A 159 23.29 0.63 -23.51
CA GLY A 159 23.49 0.33 -22.09
C GLY A 159 22.84 1.32 -21.12
N ARG A 160 22.13 2.35 -21.61
CA ARG A 160 21.41 3.32 -20.77
C ARG A 160 20.25 2.65 -20.06
N LEU A 161 20.00 3.08 -18.83
CA LEU A 161 18.86 2.63 -18.04
C LEU A 161 17.88 3.80 -17.91
N VAL A 162 16.63 3.56 -18.28
CA VAL A 162 15.55 4.54 -18.19
C VAL A 162 14.60 4.13 -17.09
N PHE A 163 14.29 5.05 -16.18
CA PHE A 163 13.29 4.86 -15.13
C PHE A 163 12.18 5.89 -15.28
N GLN A 164 10.94 5.49 -14.98
CA GLN A 164 9.77 6.37 -14.97
C GLN A 164 9.19 6.39 -13.56
N ILE A 165 9.47 7.46 -12.83
CA ILE A 165 9.31 7.51 -11.38
C ILE A 165 8.20 8.49 -11.04
N ARG A 166 7.24 8.05 -10.22
CA ARG A 166 6.22 8.94 -9.68
C ARG A 166 6.81 9.79 -8.55
N GLN A 167 6.58 11.09 -8.65
CA GLN A 167 6.76 12.04 -7.58
C GLN A 167 5.63 11.89 -6.58
N VAL A 168 5.98 11.30 -5.44
CA VAL A 168 5.14 11.29 -4.25
C VAL A 168 5.56 12.51 -3.42
N SER A 169 4.62 13.40 -3.13
CA SER A 169 4.84 14.53 -2.23
C SER A 169 5.21 14.01 -0.84
N GLY A 170 6.29 14.52 -0.25
CA GLY A 170 6.86 14.01 1.00
C GLY A 170 7.72 12.75 0.84
N GLY A 171 7.88 12.22 -0.38
CA GLY A 171 8.72 11.05 -0.65
C GLY A 171 10.22 11.41 -0.67
N LEU A 172 11.00 10.85 0.26
CA LEU A 172 12.46 11.01 0.39
C LEU A 172 13.23 10.91 -0.93
N PHE A 173 12.85 9.95 -1.77
CA PHE A 173 13.50 9.75 -3.06
C PHE A 173 12.98 10.72 -4.12
N SER A 174 11.67 10.94 -4.17
CA SER A 174 11.04 11.55 -5.33
C SER A 174 10.98 13.07 -5.31
N GLU A 175 11.05 13.68 -4.13
CA GLU A 175 11.09 15.13 -3.97
C GLU A 175 12.51 15.63 -3.70
N THR A 176 13.26 14.99 -2.79
CA THR A 176 14.58 15.48 -2.36
C THR A 176 15.71 15.03 -3.29
N LEU A 177 15.86 13.71 -3.52
CA LEU A 177 16.92 13.20 -4.39
C LEU A 177 16.61 13.51 -5.86
N LEU A 178 15.45 13.10 -6.36
CA LEU A 178 15.02 13.37 -7.74
C LEU A 178 14.94 14.86 -8.05
N GLY A 179 14.54 15.72 -7.11
CA GLY A 179 14.54 17.17 -7.29
C GLY A 179 15.95 17.73 -7.49
N GLY A 180 16.88 17.31 -6.64
CA GLY A 180 18.28 17.79 -6.63
C GLY A 180 19.21 17.13 -7.65
N LEU A 181 18.87 15.97 -8.21
CA LEU A 181 19.73 15.26 -9.17
C LEU A 181 19.97 16.08 -10.45
N GLU A 182 21.23 16.31 -10.76
CA GLU A 182 21.71 16.96 -11.97
C GLU A 182 22.47 15.96 -12.86
N ALA A 183 22.62 16.33 -14.13
CA ALA A 183 23.43 15.53 -15.04
C ALA A 183 24.90 15.50 -14.56
N GLY A 184 25.47 14.31 -14.43
CA GLY A 184 26.81 14.08 -13.89
C GLY A 184 26.83 13.52 -12.47
N ASP A 185 25.71 13.56 -11.74
CA ASP A 185 25.63 12.97 -10.40
C ASP A 185 25.77 11.45 -10.43
N LEU A 186 26.31 10.87 -9.35
CA LEU A 186 26.52 9.44 -9.21
C LEU A 186 25.41 8.81 -8.36
N LEU A 187 24.94 7.65 -8.81
CA LEU A 187 23.93 6.83 -8.14
C LEU A 187 24.49 5.41 -7.95
N GLN A 188 24.24 4.81 -6.79
CA GLN A 188 24.48 3.39 -6.60
C GLN A 188 23.23 2.59 -6.98
N LEU A 189 23.41 1.62 -7.88
CA LEU A 189 22.36 0.72 -8.33
C LEU A 189 22.68 -0.70 -7.86
N GLU A 190 21.68 -1.43 -7.41
CA GLU A 190 21.80 -2.85 -7.06
C GLU A 190 20.81 -3.68 -7.89
N GLY A 191 21.29 -4.75 -8.53
CA GLY A 191 20.49 -5.76 -9.22
C GLY A 191 21.15 -6.31 -10.49
N PRO A 192 20.40 -6.74 -11.52
CA PRO A 192 18.95 -6.62 -11.68
C PRO A 192 18.12 -7.63 -10.84
N PHE A 193 16.89 -7.24 -10.53
CA PHE A 193 15.90 -8.02 -9.77
C PHE A 193 14.58 -8.20 -10.55
N GLY A 194 13.70 -9.05 -10.04
CA GLY A 194 12.35 -9.25 -10.57
C GLY A 194 12.21 -10.53 -11.39
N ALA A 195 11.05 -11.17 -11.24
CA ALA A 195 10.69 -12.41 -11.93
C ALA A 195 9.61 -12.20 -13.00
N CYS A 196 8.95 -11.04 -13.01
CA CYS A 196 8.04 -10.65 -14.08
C CYS A 196 8.83 -10.20 -15.30
N THR A 197 9.42 -11.16 -15.99
CA THR A 197 10.25 -10.91 -17.17
C THR A 197 9.65 -11.53 -18.42
N TRP A 198 9.94 -10.95 -19.58
CA TRP A 198 9.64 -11.59 -20.86
C TRP A 198 10.15 -13.04 -20.88
N GLN A 199 9.23 -13.95 -21.20
CA GLN A 199 9.49 -15.34 -21.51
C GLN A 199 9.37 -15.50 -23.02
N ASP A 200 10.27 -16.24 -23.63
CA ASP A 200 10.16 -16.54 -25.06
C ASP A 200 8.97 -17.49 -25.27
N HIS A 201 8.01 -17.03 -26.08
CA HIS A 201 6.75 -17.70 -26.34
C HIS A 201 6.66 -18.16 -27.80
N ASP A 202 5.97 -19.27 -28.04
CA ASP A 202 5.65 -19.77 -29.39
C ASP A 202 4.53 -18.94 -30.03
N ASP A 203 4.81 -17.69 -30.41
CA ASP A 203 3.91 -16.73 -31.09
C ASP A 203 2.55 -16.49 -30.40
N THR A 204 2.40 -16.86 -29.12
CA THR A 204 1.13 -16.73 -28.39
C THR A 204 0.75 -15.27 -28.15
N PRO A 205 -0.55 -14.92 -28.23
CA PRO A 205 -1.01 -13.57 -27.91
C PRO A 205 -0.63 -13.14 -26.50
N VAL A 206 -0.24 -11.88 -26.34
CA VAL A 206 0.18 -11.30 -25.07
C VAL A 206 -0.81 -10.22 -24.63
N VAL A 207 -1.29 -10.31 -23.40
CA VAL A 207 -2.13 -9.27 -22.78
C VAL A 207 -1.37 -8.64 -21.62
N LEU A 208 -1.22 -7.32 -21.67
CA LEU A 208 -0.43 -6.55 -20.71
C LEU A 208 -1.37 -5.69 -19.86
N PHE A 209 -1.17 -5.69 -18.55
CA PHE A 209 -1.92 -4.88 -17.60
C PHE A 209 -0.99 -3.99 -16.80
N ALA A 210 -1.30 -2.70 -16.75
CA ALA A 210 -0.56 -1.73 -15.97
C ALA A 210 -1.50 -0.82 -15.17
N THR A 211 -1.08 -0.37 -13.98
CA THR A 211 -1.70 0.78 -13.29
C THR A 211 -0.65 1.77 -12.84
N GLY A 212 -0.87 3.07 -13.08
CA GLY A 212 0.10 4.12 -12.72
C GLY A 212 1.47 3.86 -13.34
N THR A 213 2.55 4.00 -12.57
CA THR A 213 3.93 3.71 -13.02
C THR A 213 4.24 2.22 -13.19
N GLY A 214 3.30 1.31 -12.92
CA GLY A 214 3.43 -0.10 -13.29
C GLY A 214 3.71 -0.28 -14.79
N TYR A 215 3.32 0.71 -15.61
CA TYR A 215 3.68 0.79 -17.02
C TYR A 215 5.20 0.74 -17.25
N ALA A 216 6.03 1.28 -16.36
CA ALA A 216 7.49 1.20 -16.46
C ALA A 216 7.99 -0.25 -16.48
N GLY A 217 7.38 -1.15 -15.71
CA GLY A 217 7.72 -2.59 -15.73
C GLY A 217 7.16 -3.33 -16.94
N ILE A 218 6.03 -2.87 -17.48
CA ILE A 218 5.39 -3.47 -18.66
C ILE A 218 6.02 -2.99 -19.97
N LYS A 219 6.49 -1.75 -20.06
CA LYS A 219 7.08 -1.17 -21.28
C LYS A 219 8.19 -2.03 -21.90
N PRO A 220 9.20 -2.56 -21.18
CA PRO A 220 10.21 -3.43 -21.81
C PRO A 220 9.62 -4.76 -22.32
N ILE A 221 8.57 -5.29 -21.68
CA ILE A 221 7.84 -6.49 -22.13
C ILE A 221 7.09 -6.17 -23.43
N LEU A 222 6.42 -5.01 -23.49
CA LEU A 222 5.79 -4.49 -24.71
C LEU A 222 6.81 -4.34 -25.84
N LEU A 223 7.95 -3.67 -25.59
CA LEU A 223 9.00 -3.49 -26.60
C LEU A 223 9.52 -4.84 -27.14
N SER A 224 9.65 -5.84 -26.27
CA SER A 224 10.05 -7.19 -26.65
C SER A 224 9.01 -7.90 -27.53
N ALA A 225 7.72 -7.70 -27.24
CA ALA A 225 6.61 -8.19 -28.05
C ALA A 225 6.57 -7.52 -29.43
N LEU A 226 6.68 -6.18 -29.48
CA LEU A 226 6.68 -5.42 -30.74
C LEU A 226 7.84 -5.83 -31.66
N LYS A 227 9.04 -6.03 -31.09
CA LYS A 227 10.23 -6.46 -31.84
C LYS A 227 10.10 -7.85 -32.45
N ARG A 228 9.43 -8.76 -31.74
CA ARG A 228 9.13 -10.11 -32.23
C ARG A 228 7.89 -10.16 -33.10
N ASP A 229 7.20 -9.02 -33.26
CA ASP A 229 5.90 -8.93 -33.92
C ASP A 229 4.95 -9.98 -33.31
N VAL A 230 4.75 -9.95 -31.99
CA VAL A 230 3.76 -10.79 -31.30
C VAL A 230 2.46 -9.99 -31.20
N GLU A 231 1.32 -10.66 -31.33
CA GLU A 231 0.03 -10.03 -31.07
C GLU A 231 -0.02 -9.58 -29.61
N VAL A 232 -0.19 -8.28 -29.38
CA VAL A 232 -0.09 -7.70 -28.03
C VAL A 232 -1.15 -6.64 -27.79
N THR A 233 -1.82 -6.74 -26.65
CA THR A 233 -2.79 -5.72 -26.21
C THR A 233 -2.42 -5.19 -24.83
N LEU A 234 -2.31 -3.87 -24.68
CA LEU A 234 -2.03 -3.19 -23.41
C LEU A 234 -3.30 -2.54 -22.83
N TYR A 235 -3.63 -2.86 -21.59
CA TYR A 235 -4.61 -2.14 -20.77
C TYR A 235 -3.89 -1.35 -19.69
N TRP A 236 -3.96 -0.02 -19.75
CA TRP A 236 -3.29 0.85 -18.78
C TRP A 236 -4.33 1.64 -17.99
N GLY A 237 -4.37 1.41 -16.68
CA GLY A 237 -5.24 2.10 -15.73
C GLY A 237 -4.61 3.35 -15.15
N GLY A 238 -5.35 4.46 -15.16
CA GLY A 238 -4.95 5.75 -14.60
C GLY A 238 -6.11 6.47 -13.90
N ALA A 239 -5.82 7.32 -12.92
CA ALA A 239 -6.83 8.12 -12.24
C ALA A 239 -7.23 9.34 -13.08
N GLN A 240 -6.28 9.89 -13.83
CA GLN A 240 -6.46 11.10 -14.64
C GLN A 240 -5.84 10.93 -16.03
N PRO A 241 -6.26 11.70 -17.04
CA PRO A 241 -5.68 11.62 -18.38
C PRO A 241 -4.15 11.83 -18.43
N ALA A 242 -3.61 12.62 -17.50
CA ALA A 242 -2.18 12.88 -17.39
C ALA A 242 -1.36 11.65 -16.95
N ASP A 243 -1.99 10.62 -16.36
CA ASP A 243 -1.32 9.38 -16.00
C ASP A 243 -0.87 8.58 -17.23
N PHE A 244 -1.46 8.80 -18.40
CA PHE A 244 -1.09 8.13 -19.65
C PHE A 244 0.05 8.87 -20.37
N TYR A 245 1.14 9.09 -19.64
CA TYR A 245 2.22 9.99 -20.04
C TYR A 245 3.02 9.53 -21.28
N ASP A 246 2.93 8.25 -21.65
CA ASP A 246 3.61 7.70 -22.84
C ASP A 246 2.68 7.52 -24.04
N ARG A 247 1.50 8.17 -24.01
CA ARG A 247 0.47 8.08 -25.05
C ARG A 247 0.97 8.38 -26.46
N VAL A 248 1.90 9.33 -26.60
CA VAL A 248 2.47 9.69 -27.92
C VAL A 248 3.22 8.51 -28.53
N PHE A 249 4.02 7.79 -27.74
CA PHE A 249 4.70 6.59 -28.18
C PHE A 249 3.71 5.47 -28.51
N LEU A 250 2.73 5.23 -27.62
CA LEU A 250 1.74 4.16 -27.80
C LEU A 250 0.87 4.37 -29.05
N ASP A 251 0.42 5.61 -29.30
CA ASP A 251 -0.36 5.95 -30.50
C ASP A 251 0.45 5.77 -31.79
N ALA A 252 1.75 6.10 -31.77
CA ALA A 252 2.65 5.86 -32.91
C ALA A 252 2.90 4.36 -33.13
N ALA A 253 3.13 3.61 -32.05
CA ALA A 253 3.37 2.17 -32.11
C ALA A 253 2.19 1.39 -32.69
N VAL A 254 0.94 1.82 -32.46
CA VAL A 254 -0.25 1.20 -33.09
C VAL A 254 -0.24 1.35 -34.62
N ILE A 255 0.32 2.45 -35.14
CA ILE A 255 0.43 2.69 -36.58
C ILE A 255 1.55 1.80 -37.17
N GLU A 256 2.67 1.68 -36.46
CA GLU A 256 3.84 0.92 -36.90
C GLU A 256 3.65 -0.60 -36.78
N HIS A 257 2.88 -1.05 -35.78
CA HIS A 257 2.64 -2.46 -35.46
C HIS A 257 1.14 -2.77 -35.50
N PRO A 258 0.59 -3.26 -36.63
CA PRO A 258 -0.85 -3.52 -36.77
C PRO A 258 -1.42 -4.57 -35.81
N ARG A 259 -0.55 -5.41 -35.21
CA ARG A 259 -0.92 -6.43 -34.20
C ARG A 259 -0.80 -5.92 -32.76
N PHE A 260 -0.56 -4.63 -32.60
CA PHE A 260 -0.52 -3.96 -31.30
C PHE A 260 -1.76 -3.09 -31.09
N HIS A 261 -2.39 -3.28 -29.95
CA HIS A 261 -3.49 -2.45 -29.47
C HIS A 261 -3.21 -1.95 -28.06
N TRP A 262 -3.69 -0.76 -27.73
CA TRP A 262 -3.66 -0.31 -26.35
C TRP A 262 -4.92 0.47 -25.99
N HIS A 263 -5.29 0.39 -24.71
CA HIS A 263 -6.52 0.94 -24.18
C HIS A 263 -6.22 1.69 -22.86
N PRO A 264 -6.32 3.03 -22.84
CA PRO A 264 -6.32 3.79 -21.60
C PRO A 264 -7.64 3.55 -20.85
N VAL A 265 -7.57 3.20 -19.58
CA VAL A 265 -8.74 2.97 -18.72
C VAL A 265 -8.70 3.96 -17.58
N LEU A 266 -9.56 4.98 -17.63
CA LEU A 266 -9.72 5.91 -16.53
C LEU A 266 -10.48 5.23 -15.39
N ALA A 267 -10.01 5.42 -14.15
CA ALA A 267 -10.63 4.83 -12.97
C ALA A 267 -12.12 5.23 -12.77
N SER A 268 -12.53 6.35 -13.36
CA SER A 268 -13.93 6.81 -13.39
C SER A 268 -14.80 6.09 -14.43
N GLN A 269 -14.19 5.38 -15.39
CA GLN A 269 -14.86 4.72 -16.52
C GLN A 269 -14.90 3.20 -16.37
N GLY A 270 -14.07 2.62 -15.50
CA GLY A 270 -14.07 1.20 -15.22
C GLY A 270 -12.74 0.73 -14.63
N ARG A 271 -12.52 -0.58 -14.70
CA ARG A 271 -11.26 -1.24 -14.36
C ARG A 271 -10.63 -1.92 -15.57
N VAL A 272 -9.33 -2.20 -15.49
CA VAL A 272 -8.56 -2.70 -16.64
C VAL A 272 -8.99 -4.11 -17.04
N GLU A 273 -9.29 -4.95 -16.05
CA GLU A 273 -9.78 -6.32 -16.19
C GLU A 273 -11.17 -6.36 -16.85
N GLU A 274 -12.11 -5.53 -16.40
CA GLU A 274 -13.47 -5.41 -16.97
C GLU A 274 -13.41 -5.07 -18.47
N VAL A 275 -12.57 -4.09 -18.82
CA VAL A 275 -12.38 -3.65 -20.20
C VAL A 275 -11.71 -4.76 -21.01
N ALA A 276 -10.69 -5.43 -20.48
CA ALA A 276 -10.01 -6.52 -21.18
C ALA A 276 -10.92 -7.70 -21.48
N LEU A 277 -11.74 -8.13 -20.50
CA LEU A 277 -12.71 -9.19 -20.70
C LEU A 277 -13.75 -8.88 -21.79
N SER A 278 -14.14 -7.60 -21.94
CA SER A 278 -15.09 -7.20 -22.99
C SER A 278 -14.55 -7.31 -24.42
N HIS A 279 -13.23 -7.43 -24.60
CA HIS A 279 -12.59 -7.51 -25.91
C HIS A 279 -12.43 -8.93 -26.45
N GLY A 280 -12.81 -9.97 -25.67
CA GLY A 280 -12.90 -11.34 -26.18
C GLY A 280 -11.57 -12.01 -26.53
N HIS A 281 -10.51 -11.79 -25.74
CA HIS A 281 -9.21 -12.46 -25.92
C HIS A 281 -9.31 -13.99 -25.85
N HIS A 282 -8.39 -14.68 -26.54
CA HIS A 282 -8.18 -16.13 -26.44
C HIS A 282 -7.42 -16.49 -25.17
N TRP A 283 -8.06 -16.37 -24.01
CA TRP A 283 -7.44 -16.57 -22.69
C TRP A 283 -6.77 -17.94 -22.53
N GLU A 284 -7.32 -18.98 -23.14
CA GLU A 284 -6.80 -20.35 -23.09
C GLU A 284 -5.37 -20.50 -23.64
N VAL A 285 -4.94 -19.59 -24.51
CA VAL A 285 -3.59 -19.56 -25.11
C VAL A 285 -2.82 -18.29 -24.81
N ALA A 286 -3.45 -17.26 -24.24
CA ALA A 286 -2.80 -15.99 -23.96
C ALA A 286 -1.69 -16.13 -22.89
N HIS A 287 -0.71 -15.24 -22.98
CA HIS A 287 0.22 -14.93 -21.89
C HIS A 287 -0.12 -13.57 -21.30
N VAL A 288 -0.25 -13.51 -19.97
CA VAL A 288 -0.62 -12.29 -19.27
C VAL A 288 0.55 -11.80 -18.42
N TYR A 289 0.90 -10.54 -18.60
CA TYR A 289 1.82 -9.81 -17.73
C TYR A 289 1.10 -8.66 -17.05
N ALA A 290 1.19 -8.57 -15.72
CA ALA A 290 0.56 -7.49 -14.95
C ALA A 290 1.58 -6.79 -14.04
N CYS A 291 1.58 -5.45 -14.02
CA CYS A 291 2.43 -4.68 -13.12
C CYS A 291 1.73 -3.44 -12.56
N GLY A 292 1.83 -3.21 -11.26
CA GLY A 292 1.21 -2.05 -10.60
C GLY A 292 0.63 -2.39 -9.24
N SER A 293 -0.57 -1.86 -8.93
CA SER A 293 -1.18 -2.05 -7.61
C SER A 293 -1.53 -3.52 -7.35
N GLY A 294 -1.34 -3.98 -6.12
CA GLY A 294 -1.69 -5.35 -5.72
C GLY A 294 -3.18 -5.67 -5.87
N ALA A 295 -4.05 -4.66 -5.74
CA ALA A 295 -5.49 -4.80 -5.96
C ALA A 295 -5.80 -5.15 -7.42
N MET A 296 -5.27 -4.38 -8.38
CA MET A 296 -5.43 -4.66 -9.81
C MET A 296 -4.89 -6.05 -10.17
N ILE A 297 -3.70 -6.41 -9.70
CA ILE A 297 -3.09 -7.71 -10.00
C ILE A 297 -3.99 -8.86 -9.50
N THR A 298 -4.59 -8.71 -8.33
CA THR A 298 -5.49 -9.73 -7.77
C THR A 298 -6.77 -9.87 -8.60
N GLN A 299 -7.34 -8.75 -9.04
CA GLN A 299 -8.56 -8.70 -9.85
C GLN A 299 -8.34 -9.29 -11.25
N VAL A 300 -7.38 -8.74 -12.00
CA VAL A 300 -7.01 -9.24 -13.35
C VAL A 300 -6.74 -10.73 -13.30
N ARG A 301 -6.00 -11.20 -12.28
CA ARG A 301 -5.70 -12.62 -12.14
C ARG A 301 -6.98 -13.44 -12.02
N THR A 302 -7.83 -13.12 -11.06
CA THR A 302 -9.07 -13.86 -10.78
C THR A 302 -9.92 -13.93 -12.04
N GLU A 303 -10.15 -12.79 -12.67
CA GLU A 303 -11.02 -12.66 -13.84
C GLU A 303 -10.46 -13.37 -15.09
N CYS A 304 -9.17 -13.22 -15.39
CA CYS A 304 -8.57 -13.92 -16.53
C CYS A 304 -8.56 -15.44 -16.32
N LEU A 305 -8.31 -15.93 -15.10
CA LEU A 305 -8.36 -17.35 -14.78
C LEU A 305 -9.79 -17.91 -14.94
N GLU A 306 -10.81 -17.19 -14.45
CA GLU A 306 -12.22 -17.53 -14.66
C GLU A 306 -12.60 -17.53 -16.15
N ALA A 307 -12.00 -16.64 -16.94
CA ALA A 307 -12.17 -16.58 -18.39
C ALA A 307 -11.38 -17.67 -19.16
N GLY A 308 -10.58 -18.50 -18.48
CA GLY A 308 -9.90 -19.66 -19.06
C GLY A 308 -8.38 -19.57 -19.16
N LEU A 309 -7.75 -18.51 -18.63
CA LEU A 309 -6.29 -18.35 -18.62
C LEU A 309 -5.61 -19.46 -17.81
N PRO A 310 -4.65 -20.21 -18.37
CA PRO A 310 -3.86 -21.15 -17.60
C PRO A 310 -2.99 -20.40 -16.57
N GLY A 311 -3.12 -20.74 -15.29
CA GLY A 311 -2.46 -20.00 -14.21
C GLY A 311 -0.93 -19.87 -14.32
N HIS A 312 -0.26 -20.80 -15.01
CA HIS A 312 1.19 -20.74 -15.25
C HIS A 312 1.59 -19.68 -16.32
N ARG A 313 0.63 -19.17 -17.10
CA ARG A 313 0.81 -18.12 -18.11
C ARG A 313 0.51 -16.72 -17.58
N PHE A 314 0.13 -16.60 -16.30
CA PHE A 314 -0.05 -15.34 -15.61
C PHE A 314 1.21 -14.99 -14.82
N VAL A 315 1.88 -13.92 -15.22
CA VAL A 315 3.10 -13.42 -14.57
C VAL A 315 2.84 -11.99 -14.09
N ALA A 316 3.21 -11.67 -12.85
CA ALA A 316 2.96 -10.33 -12.32
C ALA A 316 4.01 -9.85 -11.32
N GLU A 317 4.14 -8.53 -11.22
CA GLU A 317 4.95 -7.83 -10.22
C GLU A 317 4.13 -6.72 -9.59
N ALA A 318 3.96 -6.74 -8.26
CA ALA A 318 3.24 -5.66 -7.59
C ALA A 318 4.20 -4.58 -7.11
N PHE A 319 3.82 -3.33 -7.28
CA PHE A 319 4.50 -2.20 -6.67
C PHE A 319 4.11 -2.16 -5.20
N VAL A 320 5.00 -2.71 -4.38
CA VAL A 320 4.93 -2.59 -2.92
C VAL A 320 5.81 -1.40 -2.54
N PRO A 321 5.30 -0.42 -1.79
CA PRO A 321 6.14 0.62 -1.21
C PRO A 321 7.31 -0.03 -0.47
N SER A 322 8.53 0.19 -0.94
CA SER A 322 9.73 -0.33 -0.30
C SER A 322 10.45 0.83 0.37
N GLY A 323 10.60 0.78 1.69
CA GLY A 323 11.43 1.73 2.42
C GLY A 323 11.39 1.52 3.92
N ARG A 324 12.55 1.59 4.56
CA ARG A 324 12.60 2.09 5.93
C ARG A 324 12.44 3.59 5.81
N SER A 325 11.24 4.10 6.08
CA SER A 325 11.03 5.54 6.04
C SER A 325 11.87 6.22 7.12
N SER A 326 13.07 6.69 6.78
CA SER A 326 13.76 7.77 7.49
C SER A 326 13.31 9.08 6.87
N ALA A 327 12.06 9.49 7.13
CA ALA A 327 11.56 10.78 6.69
C ALA A 327 12.49 11.91 7.15
N GLY A 328 12.91 12.67 6.15
CA GLY A 328 13.91 13.72 6.20
C GLY A 328 13.33 15.06 5.73
N THR A 329 12.10 15.41 6.08
CA THR A 329 11.99 16.68 6.82
C THR A 329 12.78 16.46 8.09
N ALA A 330 13.46 17.44 8.67
CA ALA A 330 14.08 17.23 9.98
C ALA A 330 12.98 17.06 11.05
N SER A 331 12.20 15.97 10.98
CA SER A 331 11.45 15.43 12.08
C SER A 331 12.50 14.96 13.07
N LYS A 332 12.34 15.38 14.32
CA LYS A 332 13.16 14.85 15.40
C LYS A 332 13.09 13.32 15.32
N PRO A 333 14.22 12.60 15.49
CA PRO A 333 14.16 11.15 15.61
C PRO A 333 13.13 10.78 16.68
N LEU A 334 12.25 9.84 16.35
CA LEU A 334 11.20 9.37 17.25
C LEU A 334 11.79 9.03 18.62
N HIS A 335 11.13 9.48 19.68
CA HIS A 335 11.60 9.24 21.03
C HIS A 335 11.70 7.72 21.28
N PRO A 336 12.88 7.18 21.64
CA PRO A 336 13.15 5.74 21.62
C PRO A 336 12.34 4.92 22.63
N VAL A 337 11.69 5.59 23.58
CA VAL A 337 10.82 4.98 24.60
C VAL A 337 9.35 5.26 24.32
N TRP A 338 9.01 6.49 23.92
CA TRP A 338 7.60 6.94 23.86
C TRP A 338 7.00 6.82 22.47
N GLU A 339 7.84 6.77 21.44
CA GLU A 339 7.43 6.77 20.02
C GLU A 339 8.11 5.61 19.29
N LYS A 340 8.33 4.51 20.03
CA LYS A 340 8.94 3.32 19.47
C LYS A 340 7.99 2.67 18.48
N VAL A 341 8.50 2.44 17.28
CA VAL A 341 7.82 1.71 16.21
C VAL A 341 8.56 0.41 15.90
N GLY A 342 7.84 -0.59 15.44
CA GLY A 342 8.39 -1.87 15.03
C GLY A 342 8.75 -1.91 13.54
N PRO A 343 9.29 -3.06 13.07
CA PRO A 343 9.97 -3.17 11.79
C PRO A 343 9.03 -3.06 10.57
N ARG A 344 7.71 -3.10 10.77
CA ARG A 344 6.71 -2.94 9.70
C ARG A 344 6.18 -1.51 9.58
N TYR A 345 6.44 -0.65 10.56
CA TYR A 345 5.97 0.72 10.53
C TYR A 345 6.60 1.47 9.34
N SER A 346 5.75 2.11 8.55
CA SER A 346 6.16 2.96 7.44
C SER A 346 5.17 4.11 7.30
N LEU A 347 5.66 5.31 7.01
CA LEU A 347 4.80 6.48 6.85
C LEU A 347 3.83 6.30 5.68
N ASP A 348 4.30 5.76 4.56
CA ASP A 348 3.46 5.49 3.39
C ASP A 348 2.34 4.51 3.71
N GLY A 349 2.63 3.47 4.51
CA GLY A 349 1.62 2.52 4.98
C GLY A 349 0.58 3.18 5.88
N MET A 350 1.01 4.04 6.81
CA MET A 350 0.11 4.80 7.68
C MET A 350 -0.74 5.81 6.91
N LEU A 351 -0.16 6.51 5.92
CA LEU A 351 -0.89 7.43 5.03
C LEU A 351 -1.92 6.68 4.16
N ALA A 352 -1.53 5.55 3.58
CA ALA A 352 -2.44 4.73 2.79
C ALA A 352 -3.61 4.19 3.65
N ALA A 353 -3.31 3.75 4.88
CA ALA A 353 -4.31 3.30 5.84
C ALA A 353 -5.27 4.44 6.23
N ARG A 354 -4.75 5.63 6.52
CA ARG A 354 -5.54 6.84 6.78
C ARG A 354 -6.44 7.20 5.60
N ASP A 355 -5.89 7.30 4.39
CA ASP A 355 -6.66 7.63 3.18
C ASP A 355 -7.77 6.62 2.92
N GLN A 356 -7.52 5.34 3.19
CA GLN A 356 -8.52 4.29 3.07
C GLN A 356 -9.60 4.41 4.14
N SER A 357 -9.24 4.72 5.40
CA SER A 357 -10.20 5.01 6.47
C SER A 357 -11.08 6.22 6.16
N ILE A 358 -10.53 7.30 5.59
CA ILE A 358 -11.29 8.48 5.14
C ILE A 358 -12.34 8.08 4.11
N ARG A 359 -11.95 7.29 3.10
CA ARG A 359 -12.89 6.78 2.08
C ARG A 359 -13.95 5.87 2.69
N ALA A 360 -13.57 5.05 3.67
CA ALA A 360 -14.50 4.14 4.35
C ALA A 360 -15.53 4.92 5.17
N LEU A 361 -15.08 5.92 5.93
CA LEU A 361 -15.94 6.81 6.70
C LEU A 361 -16.92 7.57 5.79
N ALA A 362 -16.44 8.12 4.67
CA ALA A 362 -17.32 8.75 3.68
C ALA A 362 -18.36 7.78 3.10
N ALA A 363 -17.96 6.55 2.78
CA ALA A 363 -18.87 5.52 2.28
C ALA A 363 -19.93 5.13 3.34
N ILE A 364 -19.52 4.91 4.58
CA ILE A 364 -20.41 4.60 5.71
C ILE A 364 -21.40 5.75 5.95
N ALA A 365 -20.90 6.98 6.06
CA ALA A 365 -21.73 8.16 6.29
C ALA A 365 -22.78 8.35 5.18
N SER A 366 -22.42 8.10 3.92
CA SER A 366 -23.35 8.19 2.79
C SER A 366 -24.51 7.18 2.83
N ARG A 367 -24.33 6.08 3.58
CA ARG A 367 -25.32 4.99 3.72
C ARG A 367 -26.19 5.13 4.96
N LEU A 368 -25.88 6.06 5.88
CA LEU A 368 -26.71 6.32 7.04
C LEU A 368 -28.04 6.96 6.63
N GLN A 369 -29.15 6.43 7.16
CA GLN A 369 -30.50 6.87 6.80
C GLN A 369 -31.36 7.12 8.04
N VAL A 370 -32.19 8.16 7.96
CA VAL A 370 -33.18 8.46 9.02
C VAL A 370 -34.08 7.24 9.23
N GLY A 371 -34.23 6.84 10.49
CA GLY A 371 -34.96 5.64 10.89
C GLY A 371 -34.07 4.41 11.14
N MET A 372 -32.84 4.38 10.64
CA MET A 372 -31.87 3.32 10.90
C MET A 372 -31.53 3.26 12.40
N THR A 373 -31.50 2.07 12.97
CA THR A 373 -31.05 1.84 14.35
C THR A 373 -29.53 1.88 14.43
N THR A 374 -28.99 2.21 15.60
CA THR A 374 -27.53 2.17 15.83
C THR A 374 -26.96 0.78 15.57
N GLY A 375 -27.70 -0.29 15.90
CA GLY A 375 -27.32 -1.66 15.55
C GLY A 375 -27.20 -1.88 14.04
N GLU A 376 -28.22 -1.50 13.26
CA GLU A 376 -28.19 -1.61 11.78
C GLU A 376 -27.05 -0.79 11.16
N ALA A 377 -26.75 0.39 11.72
CA ALA A 377 -25.65 1.22 11.24
C ALA A 377 -24.28 0.60 11.49
N LEU A 378 -24.08 -0.01 12.65
CA LEU A 378 -22.84 -0.72 12.99
C LEU A 378 -22.65 -1.97 12.13
N ASP A 379 -23.72 -2.74 11.92
CA ASP A 379 -23.67 -3.94 11.09
C ASP A 379 -23.37 -3.55 9.62
N MET A 380 -24.00 -2.48 9.13
CA MET A 380 -23.70 -1.90 7.81
C MET A 380 -22.26 -1.41 7.67
N ALA A 381 -21.72 -0.75 8.70
CA ALA A 381 -20.36 -0.26 8.70
C ALA A 381 -19.35 -1.41 8.69
N ALA A 382 -19.59 -2.47 9.46
CA ALA A 382 -18.77 -3.67 9.45
C ALA A 382 -18.74 -4.34 8.07
N GLU A 383 -19.90 -4.50 7.43
CA GLU A 383 -20.00 -5.00 6.05
C GLU A 383 -19.23 -4.12 5.05
N GLN A 384 -19.35 -2.78 5.19
CA GLN A 384 -18.65 -1.84 4.33
C GLN A 384 -17.12 -1.93 4.49
N LEU A 385 -16.62 -1.99 5.72
CA LEU A 385 -15.18 -2.14 6.01
C LEU A 385 -14.64 -3.46 5.46
N GLN A 386 -15.38 -4.56 5.67
CA GLN A 386 -15.01 -5.87 5.15
C GLN A 386 -14.97 -5.87 3.61
N ALA A 387 -15.98 -5.30 2.95
CA ALA A 387 -16.02 -5.17 1.48
C ALA A 387 -14.87 -4.32 0.93
N MET A 388 -14.37 -3.37 1.71
CA MET A 388 -13.20 -2.55 1.37
C MET A 388 -11.86 -3.23 1.69
N GLY A 389 -11.87 -4.46 2.20
CA GLY A 389 -10.66 -5.25 2.46
C GLY A 389 -10.03 -5.02 3.83
N ALA A 390 -10.77 -4.51 4.81
CA ALA A 390 -10.30 -4.42 6.20
C ALA A 390 -10.08 -5.83 6.72
N SER A 391 -8.91 -6.11 7.28
CA SER A 391 -8.59 -7.44 7.78
C SER A 391 -9.23 -7.74 9.14
N HIS A 392 -9.27 -6.75 10.02
CA HIS A 392 -9.91 -6.74 11.33
C HIS A 392 -9.94 -5.28 11.83
N THR A 393 -10.45 -5.04 13.03
CA THR A 393 -10.43 -3.73 13.68
C THR A 393 -9.54 -3.75 14.91
N TRP A 394 -8.74 -2.72 15.13
CA TRP A 394 -7.87 -2.60 16.30
C TRP A 394 -8.63 -2.02 17.52
N HIS A 395 -9.64 -1.18 17.29
CA HIS A 395 -10.75 -0.95 18.23
C HIS A 395 -12.10 -1.09 17.54
N PRO A 396 -13.20 -1.32 18.28
CA PRO A 396 -14.54 -1.40 17.70
C PRO A 396 -14.91 -0.16 16.90
N THR A 397 -15.65 -0.33 15.80
CA THR A 397 -16.33 0.79 15.13
C THR A 397 -17.34 1.43 16.07
N TYR A 398 -17.29 2.74 16.24
CA TYR A 398 -18.23 3.50 17.04
C TYR A 398 -19.13 4.35 16.16
N ILE A 399 -20.44 4.15 16.27
CA ILE A 399 -21.46 4.99 15.64
C ILE A 399 -22.44 5.44 16.72
N ARG A 400 -22.61 6.75 16.89
CA ARG A 400 -23.44 7.34 17.96
C ARG A 400 -24.40 8.38 17.39
N PHE A 401 -25.68 8.31 17.77
CA PHE A 401 -26.74 9.19 17.26
C PHE A 401 -27.26 10.14 18.33
N GLY A 402 -27.44 11.42 17.98
CA GLY A 402 -27.97 12.50 18.84
C GLY A 402 -27.36 12.48 20.23
N ASP A 403 -28.20 12.32 21.26
CA ASP A 403 -27.81 12.34 22.67
C ASP A 403 -26.68 11.38 23.06
N ASP A 404 -26.42 10.33 22.28
CA ASP A 404 -25.35 9.38 22.55
C ASP A 404 -23.97 9.88 22.13
N THR A 405 -23.89 10.98 21.37
CA THR A 405 -22.62 11.57 20.90
C THR A 405 -21.75 12.17 22.01
N VAL A 406 -22.32 12.48 23.18
CA VAL A 406 -21.56 12.94 24.36
C VAL A 406 -20.91 11.80 25.14
N ARG A 407 -21.25 10.54 24.83
CA ARG A 407 -20.75 9.38 25.57
C ARG A 407 -19.38 8.96 25.03
N PRO A 408 -18.40 8.65 25.90
CA PRO A 408 -17.10 8.16 25.45
C PRO A 408 -17.20 6.74 24.85
N PRO A 409 -16.24 6.33 24.00
CA PRO A 409 -16.20 5.00 23.36
C PRO A 409 -16.40 3.81 24.31
N ARG A 410 -15.87 3.89 25.53
CA ARG A 410 -15.94 2.83 26.57
C ARG A 410 -17.31 2.70 27.24
N GLU A 411 -18.22 3.66 27.02
CA GLU A 411 -19.60 3.58 27.50
C GLU A 411 -20.51 2.95 26.46
N GLY A 412 -21.30 1.95 26.90
CA GLY A 412 -22.22 1.21 26.06
C GLY A 412 -23.26 2.08 25.35
N ILE A 413 -23.72 1.59 24.20
CA ILE A 413 -24.70 2.25 23.33
C ILE A 413 -26.04 1.51 23.36
N ASP A 414 -27.14 2.25 23.14
CA ASP A 414 -28.43 1.64 22.85
C ASP A 414 -28.49 1.26 21.37
N ARG A 415 -28.33 -0.03 21.06
CA ARG A 415 -28.42 -0.54 19.69
C ARG A 415 -29.79 -0.30 19.04
N GLN A 416 -30.85 -0.08 19.81
CA GLN A 416 -32.21 0.16 19.29
C GLN A 416 -32.50 1.65 19.03
N ARG A 417 -31.59 2.54 19.41
CA ARG A 417 -31.73 3.97 19.14
C ARG A 417 -31.78 4.22 17.64
N ARG A 418 -32.81 4.95 17.18
CA ARG A 418 -32.99 5.30 15.76
C ARG A 418 -32.44 6.68 15.44
N LEU A 419 -31.77 6.79 14.30
CA LEU A 419 -31.33 8.05 13.72
C LEU A 419 -32.53 8.93 13.37
N ARG A 420 -32.60 10.13 13.93
CA ARG A 420 -33.66 11.12 13.68
C ARG A 420 -33.25 12.09 12.57
N ALA A 421 -34.23 12.74 11.96
CA ALA A 421 -34.01 13.70 10.86
C ALA A 421 -33.19 14.93 11.24
N THR A 422 -33.02 15.20 12.54
CA THR A 422 -32.31 16.36 13.07
C THR A 422 -31.14 15.98 13.97
N ASP A 423 -30.68 14.72 13.94
CA ASP A 423 -29.63 14.24 14.84
C ASP A 423 -28.22 14.68 14.40
N ILE A 424 -27.31 14.75 15.37
CA ILE A 424 -25.86 14.76 15.15
C ILE A 424 -25.35 13.32 15.25
N VAL A 425 -24.35 12.96 14.45
CA VAL A 425 -23.85 11.59 14.36
C VAL A 425 -22.33 11.58 14.44
N VAL A 426 -21.78 10.77 15.32
CA VAL A 426 -20.34 10.46 15.36
C VAL A 426 -20.11 9.11 14.68
N VAL A 427 -19.12 9.05 13.80
CA VAL A 427 -18.59 7.80 13.22
C VAL A 427 -17.09 7.79 13.47
N ASP A 428 -16.60 6.74 14.10
CA ASP A 428 -15.22 6.57 14.52
C ASP A 428 -14.77 5.14 14.17
N LEU A 429 -13.68 5.02 13.42
CA LEU A 429 -13.26 3.82 12.70
C LEU A 429 -11.83 3.43 13.04
N GLY A 430 -11.66 2.19 13.54
CA GLY A 430 -10.36 1.57 13.77
C GLY A 430 -10.02 0.35 12.89
N PRO A 431 -10.21 0.35 11.55
CA PRO A 431 -9.88 -0.79 10.70
C PRO A 431 -8.36 -0.99 10.56
N VAL A 432 -7.95 -2.22 10.27
CA VAL A 432 -6.56 -2.57 9.94
C VAL A 432 -6.45 -2.87 8.45
N TRP A 433 -5.73 -2.00 7.74
CA TRP A 433 -5.47 -2.06 6.30
C TRP A 433 -4.05 -2.54 6.05
N ASP A 434 -3.89 -3.70 5.42
CA ASP A 434 -2.56 -4.25 5.08
C ASP A 434 -1.55 -4.30 6.25
N GLY A 435 -2.05 -4.48 7.48
CA GLY A 435 -1.24 -4.52 8.70
C GLY A 435 -0.93 -3.15 9.33
N TYR A 436 -1.48 -2.07 8.79
CA TYR A 436 -1.43 -0.72 9.33
C TYR A 436 -2.76 -0.34 9.98
N GLU A 437 -2.67 0.41 11.07
CA GLU A 437 -3.83 0.91 11.80
C GLU A 437 -4.40 2.10 11.03
N GLY A 438 -5.62 1.93 10.54
CA GLY A 438 -6.44 3.02 10.07
C GLY A 438 -7.19 3.58 11.26
N ASP A 439 -7.04 4.88 11.49
CA ASP A 439 -7.67 5.58 12.60
C ASP A 439 -8.19 6.92 12.11
N TYR A 440 -9.51 7.03 12.04
CA TYR A 440 -10.19 8.20 11.48
C TYR A 440 -11.66 8.24 11.88
N GLY A 441 -12.08 9.40 12.35
CA GLY A 441 -13.40 9.62 12.92
C GLY A 441 -13.86 11.05 12.71
N ASP A 442 -15.15 11.22 12.43
CA ASP A 442 -15.74 12.53 12.17
C ASP A 442 -17.22 12.59 12.58
N THR A 443 -17.75 13.82 12.59
CA THR A 443 -19.10 14.17 13.02
C THR A 443 -19.94 14.69 11.86
N PHE A 444 -21.12 14.12 11.71
CA PHE A 444 -22.11 14.44 10.67
C PHE A 444 -23.36 15.05 11.28
N VAL A 445 -24.02 15.94 10.54
CA VAL A 445 -25.25 16.59 10.98
C VAL A 445 -26.37 16.25 10.01
N PHE A 446 -27.47 15.70 10.52
CA PHE A 446 -28.70 15.49 9.79
C PHE A 446 -29.66 16.67 10.08
N GLY A 447 -30.30 17.18 9.02
CA GLY A 447 -31.18 18.35 9.11
C GLY A 447 -30.42 19.67 9.32
N GLU A 448 -31.13 20.69 9.80
CA GLU A 448 -30.61 22.06 9.89
C GLU A 448 -30.54 22.59 11.34
N SER A 449 -30.18 21.74 12.30
CA SER A 449 -30.02 22.17 13.70
C SER A 449 -28.83 23.14 13.82
N PRO A 450 -29.05 24.42 14.20
CA PRO A 450 -27.95 25.38 14.33
C PRO A 450 -26.93 24.96 15.39
N LEU A 451 -27.40 24.32 16.47
CA LEU A 451 -26.54 23.83 17.55
C LEU A 451 -25.63 22.69 17.08
N HIS A 452 -26.15 21.75 16.27
CA HIS A 452 -25.35 20.63 15.76
C HIS A 452 -24.32 21.09 14.73
N LEU A 453 -24.69 22.03 13.86
CA LEU A 453 -23.76 22.66 12.93
C LEU A 453 -22.66 23.43 13.67
N ALA A 454 -23.02 24.19 14.71
CA ALA A 454 -22.05 24.88 15.57
C ALA A 454 -21.10 23.90 16.28
N CYS A 455 -21.61 22.74 16.73
CA CYS A 455 -20.78 21.69 17.32
C CYS A 455 -19.73 21.18 16.33
N ARG A 456 -20.16 20.80 15.11
CA ARG A 456 -19.25 20.29 14.07
C ARG A 456 -18.22 21.33 13.65
N THR A 457 -18.62 22.58 13.48
CA THR A 457 -17.70 23.66 13.14
C THR A 457 -16.68 23.89 14.25
N ALA A 458 -17.12 24.02 15.51
CA ALA A 458 -16.20 24.23 16.62
C ALA A 458 -15.24 23.04 16.81
N LEU A 459 -15.69 21.82 16.54
CA LEU A 459 -14.89 20.60 16.61
C LEU A 459 -13.67 20.66 15.67
N HIS A 460 -13.90 20.97 14.38
CA HIS A 460 -12.83 21.09 13.39
C HIS A 460 -11.94 22.32 13.68
N GLU A 461 -12.52 23.45 14.10
CA GLU A 461 -11.72 24.63 14.49
C GLU A 461 -10.83 24.39 15.72
N VAL A 462 -11.32 23.63 16.71
CA VAL A 462 -10.51 23.25 17.88
C VAL A 462 -9.40 22.30 17.47
N PHE A 463 -9.70 21.31 16.63
CA PHE A 463 -8.69 20.39 16.09
C PHE A 463 -7.60 21.14 15.33
N ASP A 464 -7.98 21.95 14.34
CA ASP A 464 -7.04 22.71 13.51
C ASP A 464 -6.16 23.64 14.36
N ALA A 465 -6.77 24.39 15.28
CA ALA A 465 -6.02 25.27 16.18
C ALA A 465 -5.04 24.48 17.07
N THR A 466 -5.44 23.28 17.53
CA THR A 466 -4.60 22.43 18.39
C THR A 466 -3.45 21.82 17.60
N ARG A 467 -3.69 21.35 16.37
CA ARG A 467 -2.65 20.90 15.44
C ARG A 467 -1.68 22.05 15.10
N ASP A 468 -2.18 23.26 14.86
CA ASP A 468 -1.32 24.40 14.57
C ASP A 468 -0.47 24.79 15.79
N ALA A 469 -1.02 24.69 17.01
CA ALA A 469 -0.28 24.88 18.24
C ALA A 469 0.80 23.81 18.45
N TRP A 470 0.55 22.57 18.00
CA TRP A 470 1.55 21.49 17.99
C TRP A 470 2.78 21.83 17.15
N LEU A 471 2.63 22.55 16.03
CA LEU A 471 3.76 23.05 15.24
C LEU A 471 4.68 24.00 16.03
N GLY A 472 4.15 24.63 17.09
CA GLY A 472 4.91 25.43 18.04
C GLY A 472 5.76 24.61 19.03
N GLY A 473 5.68 23.27 18.98
CA GLY A 473 6.45 22.36 19.82
C GLY A 473 5.85 22.11 21.20
N LEU A 474 4.53 22.23 21.36
CA LEU A 474 3.84 21.90 22.61
C LEU A 474 3.93 20.39 22.90
N THR A 475 4.11 20.04 24.17
CA THR A 475 3.98 18.66 24.65
C THR A 475 2.55 18.17 24.54
N GLY A 476 2.32 16.86 24.54
CA GLY A 476 0.96 16.32 24.48
C GLY A 476 0.05 16.80 25.61
N ARG A 477 0.58 16.97 26.82
CA ARG A 477 -0.15 17.62 27.94
C ARG A 477 -0.54 19.06 27.64
N GLU A 478 0.41 19.86 27.16
CA GLU A 478 0.17 21.26 26.80
C GLU A 478 -0.80 21.39 25.62
N LEU A 479 -0.81 20.42 24.70
CA LEU A 479 -1.77 20.37 23.59
C LEU A 479 -3.19 20.19 24.08
N TYR A 480 -3.43 19.28 25.04
CA TYR A 480 -4.77 19.11 25.60
C TYR A 480 -5.19 20.27 26.51
N ASP A 481 -4.25 20.94 27.19
CA ASP A 481 -4.53 22.21 27.89
C ASP A 481 -4.91 23.33 26.89
N PHE A 482 -4.26 23.41 25.74
CA PHE A 482 -4.58 24.34 24.67
C PHE A 482 -5.95 24.03 24.04
N ALA A 483 -6.21 22.76 23.72
CA ALA A 483 -7.48 22.30 23.16
C ALA A 483 -8.65 22.62 24.08
N GLU A 484 -8.47 22.44 25.41
CA GLU A 484 -9.48 22.79 26.41
C GLU A 484 -9.77 24.29 26.43
N GLN A 485 -8.74 25.13 26.39
CA GLN A 485 -8.91 26.58 26.32
C GLN A 485 -9.60 27.01 25.01
N SER A 486 -9.20 26.42 23.87
CA SER A 486 -9.82 26.67 22.56
C SER A 486 -11.29 26.27 22.55
N ALA A 487 -11.64 25.11 23.13
CA ALA A 487 -13.03 24.65 23.26
C ALA A 487 -13.86 25.60 24.14
N VAL A 488 -13.35 25.98 25.32
CA VAL A 488 -14.04 26.89 26.24
C VAL A 488 -14.27 28.26 25.59
N SER A 489 -13.28 28.78 24.86
CA SER A 489 -13.42 30.06 24.13
C SER A 489 -14.55 30.04 23.09
N LYS A 490 -14.91 28.86 22.59
CA LYS A 490 -15.98 28.64 21.61
C LYS A 490 -17.29 28.17 22.25
N GLY A 491 -17.37 28.13 23.59
CA GLY A 491 -18.56 27.74 24.33
C GLY A 491 -18.76 26.22 24.51
N TRP A 492 -17.73 25.42 24.28
CA TRP A 492 -17.77 23.96 24.38
C TRP A 492 -16.89 23.45 25.53
N ARG A 493 -17.16 22.23 25.99
CA ARG A 493 -16.31 21.51 26.96
C ARG A 493 -15.58 20.39 26.25
N LEU A 494 -14.26 20.31 26.44
CA LEU A 494 -13.44 19.19 25.96
C LEU A 494 -13.63 17.98 26.89
N ALA A 495 -13.83 16.78 26.33
CA ALA A 495 -13.81 15.54 27.10
C ALA A 495 -12.38 15.00 27.21
N ARG A 496 -11.63 15.47 28.23
CA ARG A 496 -10.19 15.15 28.40
C ARG A 496 -9.88 13.66 28.63
N ASN A 497 -10.89 12.86 28.96
CA ASN A 497 -10.74 11.41 29.16
C ASN A 497 -10.70 10.61 27.84
N LEU A 498 -10.92 11.28 26.71
CA LEU A 498 -10.69 10.74 25.38
C LEU A 498 -9.51 11.50 24.78
N ALA A 499 -8.35 10.90 24.90
CA ALA A 499 -7.10 11.48 24.47
C ALA A 499 -6.50 10.58 23.40
N GLY A 500 -5.89 11.23 22.41
CA GLY A 500 -5.23 10.59 21.30
C GLY A 500 -4.19 9.59 21.75
N HIS A 501 -3.80 8.71 20.84
CA HIS A 501 -2.89 7.63 21.16
C HIS A 501 -1.77 7.55 20.13
N ARG A 502 -0.78 6.73 20.46
CA ARG A 502 0.39 6.50 19.61
C ARG A 502 0.04 5.52 18.50
N LEU A 503 0.45 5.84 17.29
CA LEU A 503 0.44 4.96 16.13
C LEU A 503 1.73 4.11 16.08
N ALA A 504 1.59 2.83 15.77
CA ALA A 504 2.72 1.96 15.49
C ALA A 504 2.32 0.86 14.49
N ASP A 505 3.24 -0.06 14.18
CA ASP A 505 2.86 -1.30 13.52
C ASP A 505 1.92 -2.12 14.42
N PHE A 506 0.83 -2.62 13.82
CA PHE A 506 -0.19 -3.32 14.57
C PHE A 506 0.36 -4.64 15.17
N PRO A 507 0.05 -4.96 16.44
CA PRO A 507 -0.70 -4.13 17.40
C PRO A 507 0.19 -3.18 18.22
N HIS A 508 -0.11 -1.87 18.21
CA HIS A 508 0.64 -0.87 18.99
C HIS A 508 0.59 -1.11 20.51
N ALA A 509 -0.42 -1.85 21.00
CA ALA A 509 -0.60 -2.21 22.42
C ALA A 509 0.56 -3.05 23.00
N LEU A 510 1.49 -3.54 22.16
CA LEU A 510 2.69 -4.26 22.59
C LEU A 510 3.77 -3.35 23.22
N PHE A 511 3.64 -2.03 23.08
CA PHE A 511 4.57 -1.05 23.67
C PHE A 511 3.78 -0.10 24.58
N GLU A 512 4.27 0.16 25.80
CA GLU A 512 3.58 0.91 26.88
C GLU A 512 2.61 2.01 26.39
N CYS A 513 1.36 1.93 26.86
CA CYS A 513 0.26 2.86 26.56
C CYS A 513 0.33 4.08 27.49
N LYS A 514 0.81 5.20 26.97
CA LYS A 514 0.47 6.52 27.53
C LYS A 514 -0.39 7.25 26.52
N ASP A 515 -1.46 7.86 27.01
CA ASP A 515 -2.33 8.71 26.21
C ASP A 515 -1.55 9.99 25.83
N LEU A 516 -1.87 10.56 24.67
CA LEU A 516 -1.24 11.78 24.16
C LEU A 516 -1.36 12.93 25.16
N ALA A 517 -2.48 13.02 25.87
CA ALA A 517 -2.71 14.04 26.91
C ALA A 517 -1.73 13.95 28.11
N ASP A 518 -1.05 12.82 28.29
CA ASP A 518 -0.06 12.59 29.36
C ASP A 518 1.39 12.62 28.84
N LEU A 519 1.59 12.89 27.55
CA LEU A 519 2.91 12.91 26.93
C LEU A 519 3.68 14.18 27.32
N GLU A 520 4.87 14.00 27.91
CA GLU A 520 5.73 15.08 28.38
C GLU A 520 6.76 15.56 27.34
N ILE A 521 6.73 15.00 26.13
CA ILE A 521 7.48 15.52 24.97
C ILE A 521 6.51 16.10 23.94
N PRO A 522 7.00 16.97 23.05
CA PRO A 522 6.29 17.28 21.82
C PRO A 522 6.10 16.00 21.00
N PRO A 523 4.86 15.63 20.63
CA PRO A 523 4.62 14.43 19.84
C PRO A 523 5.24 14.59 18.45
N SER A 524 5.79 13.51 17.93
CA SER A 524 6.35 13.44 16.60
C SER A 524 5.26 13.30 15.55
N GLU A 525 5.52 13.89 14.39
CA GLU A 525 4.67 13.78 13.22
C GLU A 525 4.44 12.31 12.86
N MET A 526 3.22 11.98 12.42
CA MET A 526 2.78 10.65 11.96
C MET A 526 2.83 9.52 13.01
N ALA A 527 3.31 9.79 14.23
CA ALA A 527 3.43 8.81 15.30
C ALA A 527 2.28 8.88 16.31
N TRP A 528 1.37 9.86 16.16
CA TRP A 528 0.28 10.12 17.09
C TRP A 528 -0.99 10.56 16.34
N VAL A 529 -2.13 10.15 16.85
CA VAL A 529 -3.45 10.69 16.48
C VAL A 529 -3.85 11.73 17.51
N LEU A 530 -4.41 12.84 17.03
CA LEU A 530 -5.06 13.82 17.88
C LEU A 530 -6.56 13.50 17.90
N GLU A 531 -7.11 13.27 19.09
CA GLU A 531 -8.54 13.03 19.27
C GLU A 531 -9.17 14.23 20.00
N ILE A 532 -10.16 14.86 19.37
CA ILE A 532 -10.94 15.95 19.99
C ILE A 532 -12.39 15.49 20.13
N GLN A 533 -12.87 15.43 21.37
CA GLN A 533 -14.29 15.28 21.66
C GLN A 533 -14.83 16.52 22.36
N LEU A 534 -15.82 17.16 21.74
CA LEU A 534 -16.53 18.30 22.33
C LEU A 534 -17.90 17.87 22.85
N CYS A 535 -18.28 18.48 23.98
CA CYS A 535 -19.62 18.36 24.56
C CYS A 535 -20.18 19.76 24.83
N HIS A 536 -21.46 19.97 24.56
CA HIS A 536 -22.15 21.17 24.99
C HIS A 536 -22.20 21.22 26.53
N PRO A 537 -22.08 22.41 27.16
CA PRO A 537 -22.05 22.52 28.62
C PRO A 537 -23.35 22.09 29.31
N THR A 538 -24.51 22.19 28.63
CA THR A 538 -25.84 21.94 29.24
C THR A 538 -26.76 21.05 28.42
N GLU A 539 -26.43 20.77 27.16
CA GLU A 539 -27.29 20.02 26.23
C GLU A 539 -26.61 18.69 25.91
N PRO A 540 -27.36 17.62 25.61
CA PRO A 540 -26.80 16.32 25.24
C PRO A 540 -26.31 16.33 23.78
N VAL A 541 -25.47 17.30 23.41
CA VAL A 541 -24.90 17.44 22.06
C VAL A 541 -23.40 17.33 22.17
N GLY A 542 -22.81 16.39 21.44
CA GLY A 542 -21.37 16.22 21.33
C GLY A 542 -20.94 15.93 19.91
N GLY A 543 -19.63 15.98 19.71
CA GLY A 543 -18.98 15.64 18.46
C GLY A 543 -17.59 15.10 18.73
N PHE A 544 -17.09 14.32 17.79
CA PHE A 544 -15.78 13.69 17.82
C PHE A 544 -15.13 13.84 16.45
N PHE A 545 -13.86 14.23 16.47
CA PHE A 545 -13.02 14.27 15.29
C PHE A 545 -11.63 13.84 15.70
N GLU A 546 -11.07 12.94 14.91
CA GLU A 546 -9.70 12.49 15.08
C GLU A 546 -9.01 12.45 13.72
N ASP A 547 -7.73 12.75 13.76
CA ASP A 547 -6.86 12.57 12.62
C ASP A 547 -5.40 12.51 13.08
N MET A 548 -4.55 11.99 12.23
CA MET A 548 -3.12 11.91 12.46
C MET A 548 -2.50 13.32 12.59
N LEU A 549 -1.58 13.49 13.56
CA LEU A 549 -0.76 14.70 13.65
C LEU A 549 0.24 14.72 12.49
N MET A 550 -0.06 15.50 11.47
CA MET A 550 0.74 15.66 10.26
C MET A 550 0.85 17.12 9.83
N LEU A 551 1.93 17.47 9.14
CA LEU A 551 2.03 18.75 8.44
C LEU A 551 1.01 18.75 7.28
N GLN A 552 0.26 19.83 7.11
CA GLN A 552 -0.56 19.99 5.91
C GLN A 552 0.35 20.10 4.68
N ALA A 553 -0.01 19.38 3.61
CA ALA A 553 0.63 19.46 2.29
C ALA A 553 0.35 20.80 1.59
#